data_AF-A0A0Q4IDG3-F1
#
_entry.id   AF-A0A0Q4IDG3-F1
#
_cell.length_a   1.000
_cell.length_b   1.000
_cell.length_c   1.000
_cell.angle_alpha   90.00
_cell.angle_beta   90.00
_cell.angle_gamma   90.00
#
_symmetry.space_group_name_H-M   'P 1'
#
loop_
_entity.id
_entity.type
_entity.pdbx_description
1 polymer ?
#
loop_
_entity_poly.entity_id
_entity_poly.type
_entity_poly.pdbx_seq_one_letter_code
_entity_poly.pdbx_strand_id
1 'polypeptide(L)'
;MIAIGARPWSRVTSELFRDYAKRCGATFILQTEEPSDEDFPLPALPDSPGRAHKRVYALKAFLPWRLLAIEGYDRVLVVDDSCCVKHDAPNVFDFIEPGAVGLTETSHAHAELSFKEIRKYLKARGEPEIPYTPEHYMNSGVMLYTRGMADAISPERILAAREMLFAAYPHQTLTYYLLNSAKVPLTILPKAFNRLPASTLPAGEWADMTDATPYLSDDDDTYIYHVTGAFKRRDVLIPSLALHLLAKTDPERAQALAATMPPPTSAAPAPVERPGIARRIARKLRSLVG
;
A
#
# COMPACT_ATOMS: atom_id res chain seq x y z
N MET A 1 5.38 8.99 2.55
CA MET A 1 5.81 7.60 2.23
C MET A 1 6.14 6.89 3.54
N ILE A 2 5.71 5.63 3.70
CA ILE A 2 5.96 4.83 4.91
C ILE A 2 6.86 3.66 4.53
N ALA A 3 8.08 3.64 5.06
CA ALA A 3 9.15 2.70 4.72
C ALA A 3 9.77 2.12 6.00
N ILE A 4 8.94 1.48 6.82
CA ILE A 4 9.38 0.94 8.11
C ILE A 4 10.21 -0.34 7.91
N GLY A 5 11.34 -0.37 8.61
CA GLY A 5 12.34 -1.45 8.55
C GLY A 5 13.45 -1.17 7.53
N ALA A 6 14.50 -1.99 7.56
CA ALA A 6 15.61 -1.90 6.62
C ALA A 6 15.18 -2.32 5.20
N ARG A 7 14.54 -1.40 4.47
CA ARG A 7 14.03 -1.58 3.10
C ARG A 7 15.06 -1.02 2.12
N PRO A 8 15.85 -1.87 1.41
CA PRO A 8 16.99 -1.41 0.62
C PRO A 8 16.60 -0.49 -0.54
N TRP A 9 15.36 -0.59 -1.03
CA TRP A 9 14.85 0.25 -2.12
C TRP A 9 14.32 1.61 -1.67
N SER A 10 14.02 1.81 -0.38
CA SER A 10 13.38 3.04 0.12
C SER A 10 14.20 4.30 -0.20
N ARG A 11 15.53 4.18 -0.20
CA ARG A 11 16.44 5.28 -0.57
C ARG A 11 16.20 5.76 -1.99
N VAL A 12 16.14 4.86 -2.97
CA VAL A 12 15.97 5.24 -4.38
C VAL A 12 14.54 5.64 -4.73
N THR A 13 13.53 4.97 -4.15
CA THR A 13 12.13 5.36 -4.37
C THR A 13 11.80 6.70 -3.72
N SER A 14 12.46 7.05 -2.61
CA SER A 14 12.28 8.35 -1.95
C SER A 14 12.73 9.52 -2.83
N GLU A 15 13.75 9.35 -3.66
CA GLU A 15 14.23 10.41 -4.56
C GLU A 15 13.20 10.73 -5.64
N LEU A 16 12.60 9.70 -6.26
CA LEU A 16 11.50 9.89 -7.22
C LEU A 16 10.31 10.63 -6.60
N PHE A 17 9.92 10.25 -5.38
CA PHE A 17 8.80 10.90 -4.71
C PHE A 17 9.14 12.29 -4.16
N ARG A 18 10.40 12.57 -3.84
CA ARG A 18 10.86 13.93 -3.47
C ARG A 18 10.74 14.86 -4.66
N ASP A 19 11.18 14.43 -5.84
CA ASP A 19 11.03 15.20 -7.08
C ASP A 19 9.55 15.40 -7.43
N TYR A 20 8.75 14.35 -7.31
CA TYR A 20 7.30 14.43 -7.55
C TYR A 20 6.61 15.40 -6.59
N ALA A 21 6.91 15.33 -5.30
CA ALA A 21 6.37 16.25 -4.30
C ALA A 21 6.74 17.70 -4.62
N LYS A 22 7.99 17.96 -5.01
CA LYS A 22 8.44 19.30 -5.45
C LYS A 22 7.63 19.80 -6.65
N ARG A 23 7.39 18.95 -7.66
CA ARG A 23 6.57 19.31 -8.83
C ARG A 23 5.11 19.61 -8.46
N CYS A 24 4.57 18.89 -7.47
CA CYS A 24 3.20 19.10 -6.99
C CYS A 24 3.07 20.26 -5.97
N GLY A 25 4.18 20.91 -5.58
CA GLY A 25 4.17 21.90 -4.49
C GLY A 25 3.83 21.30 -3.12
N ALA A 26 4.13 20.02 -2.92
CA ALA A 26 3.83 19.27 -1.69
C ALA A 26 5.07 19.04 -0.81
N THR A 27 4.84 18.89 0.49
CA THR A 27 5.88 18.46 1.44
C THR A 27 6.12 16.95 1.32
N PHE A 28 7.37 16.55 1.11
CA PHE A 28 7.76 15.14 1.16
C PHE A 28 8.08 14.70 2.59
N ILE A 29 7.31 13.73 3.11
CA ILE A 29 7.53 13.12 4.43
C ILE A 29 7.86 11.64 4.24
N LEU A 30 8.97 11.20 4.84
CA LEU A 30 9.41 9.82 4.87
C LEU A 30 9.39 9.31 6.32
N GLN A 31 8.54 8.31 6.59
CA GLN A 31 8.51 7.63 7.89
C GLN A 31 9.29 6.32 7.80
N THR A 32 10.42 6.23 8.50
CA THR A 32 11.27 5.03 8.56
C THR A 32 11.14 4.24 9.87
N GLU A 33 10.58 4.86 10.90
CA GLU A 33 10.46 4.29 12.25
C GLU A 33 8.99 4.21 12.68
N GLU A 34 8.65 3.31 13.59
CA GLU A 34 7.33 3.37 14.23
C GLU A 34 7.30 4.55 15.21
N PRO A 35 6.19 5.32 15.29
CA PRO A 35 6.04 6.33 16.35
C PRO A 35 6.07 5.68 17.74
N SER A 36 6.37 6.51 18.75
CA SER A 36 6.30 6.10 20.15
C SER A 36 4.89 5.62 20.52
N ASP A 37 4.77 4.82 21.59
CA ASP A 37 3.45 4.39 22.08
C ASP A 37 2.59 5.55 22.59
N GLU A 38 3.22 6.67 23.00
CA GLU A 38 2.53 7.90 23.38
C GLU A 38 1.92 8.60 22.15
N ASP A 39 2.65 8.63 21.04
CA ASP A 39 2.19 9.22 19.80
C ASP A 39 1.23 8.31 19.03
N PHE A 40 1.37 6.99 19.15
CA PHE A 40 0.57 6.00 18.43
C PHE A 40 0.08 4.89 19.37
N PRO A 41 -1.05 5.10 20.08
CA PRO A 41 -1.50 4.24 21.17
C PRO A 41 -2.20 2.95 20.68
N LEU A 42 -1.80 2.42 19.53
CA LEU A 42 -2.26 1.10 19.08
C LEU A 42 -1.42 0.02 19.78
N PRO A 43 -2.01 -0.85 20.62
CA PRO A 43 -1.23 -1.87 21.31
C PRO A 43 -0.53 -2.82 20.34
N ALA A 44 0.55 -3.46 20.79
CA ALA A 44 1.14 -4.57 20.06
C ALA A 44 0.08 -5.67 19.85
N LEU A 45 -0.10 -6.07 18.58
CA LEU A 45 -1.04 -7.12 18.19
C LEU A 45 -0.27 -8.38 17.78
N PRO A 46 -0.81 -9.58 18.06
CA PRO A 46 -0.20 -10.83 17.61
C PRO A 46 0.05 -10.86 16.11
N ASP A 47 1.14 -11.48 15.66
CA ASP A 47 1.46 -11.59 14.24
C ASP A 47 0.46 -12.43 13.45
N SER A 48 -0.23 -13.36 14.11
CA SER A 48 -1.25 -14.23 13.50
C SER A 48 -2.62 -14.08 14.18
N PRO A 49 -3.73 -14.33 13.45
CA PRO A 49 -3.82 -14.57 12.00
C PRO A 49 -3.50 -13.33 11.14
N GLY A 50 -3.45 -13.52 9.82
CA GLY A 50 -3.18 -12.44 8.86
C GLY A 50 -1.69 -12.16 8.65
N ARG A 51 -1.36 -10.88 8.41
CA ARG A 51 0.03 -10.44 8.23
C ARG A 51 0.66 -10.04 9.57
N ALA A 52 1.96 -10.29 9.69
CA ALA A 52 2.79 -9.78 10.79
C ALA A 52 2.90 -8.24 10.75
N HIS A 53 3.37 -7.62 11.83
CA HIS A 53 3.59 -6.17 11.92
C HIS A 53 2.33 -5.31 11.68
N LYS A 54 1.24 -5.65 12.38
CA LYS A 54 -0.08 -4.98 12.24
C LYS A 54 -0.04 -3.48 12.49
N ARG A 55 0.84 -3.03 13.38
CA ARG A 55 1.04 -1.60 13.69
C ARG A 55 1.45 -0.79 12.47
N VAL A 56 2.34 -1.32 11.63
CA VAL A 56 2.76 -0.66 10.37
C VAL A 56 1.58 -0.46 9.41
N TYR A 57 0.65 -1.41 9.34
CA TYR A 57 -0.53 -1.27 8.49
C TYR A 57 -1.52 -0.22 9.02
N ALA A 58 -1.72 -0.16 10.33
CA ALA A 58 -2.56 0.87 10.94
C ALA A 58 -1.92 2.26 10.84
N LEU A 59 -0.59 2.35 10.85
CA LEU A 59 0.14 3.60 10.69
C LEU A 59 -0.20 4.32 9.39
N LYS A 60 -0.52 3.56 8.33
CA LYS A 60 -0.96 4.10 7.04
C LYS A 60 -2.31 4.84 7.08
N ALA A 61 -3.12 4.62 8.10
CA ALA A 61 -4.32 5.42 8.39
C ALA A 61 -4.05 6.49 9.46
N PHE A 62 -3.24 6.17 10.47
CA PHE A 62 -2.92 7.09 11.56
C PHE A 62 -2.11 8.32 11.13
N LEU A 63 -1.07 8.15 10.30
CA LEU A 63 -0.25 9.29 9.86
C LEU A 63 -1.05 10.30 9.05
N PRO A 64 -1.89 9.90 8.07
CA PRO A 64 -2.82 10.83 7.44
C PRO A 64 -3.71 11.55 8.43
N TRP A 65 -4.28 10.87 9.43
CA TRP A 65 -5.08 11.54 10.46
C TRP A 65 -4.28 12.64 11.16
N ARG A 66 -3.08 12.33 11.65
CA ARG A 66 -2.22 13.29 12.37
C ARG A 66 -1.91 14.50 11.49
N LEU A 67 -1.49 14.25 10.24
CA LEU A 67 -1.14 15.30 9.30
C LEU A 67 -2.35 16.20 8.98
N LEU A 68 -3.54 15.61 8.82
CA LEU A 68 -4.76 16.35 8.48
C LEU A 68 -5.36 17.11 9.68
N ALA A 69 -5.46 16.46 10.84
CA ALA A 69 -6.17 16.95 12.01
C ALA A 69 -5.31 17.83 12.92
N ILE A 70 -4.01 17.52 13.04
CA ILE A 70 -3.11 18.18 13.99
C ILE A 70 -2.16 19.13 13.27
N GLU A 71 -1.53 18.67 12.18
CA GLU A 71 -0.53 19.48 11.46
C GLU A 71 -1.14 20.39 10.39
N GLY A 72 -2.46 20.33 10.18
CA GLY A 72 -3.20 21.27 9.35
C GLY A 72 -3.04 21.06 7.84
N TYR A 73 -2.57 19.91 7.38
CA TYR A 73 -2.56 19.61 5.94
C TYR A 73 -4.01 19.50 5.40
N ASP A 74 -4.24 19.96 4.17
CA ASP A 74 -5.54 19.82 3.50
C ASP A 74 -5.71 18.42 2.88
N ARG A 75 -4.61 17.89 2.33
CA ARG A 75 -4.55 16.62 1.59
C ARG A 75 -3.25 15.90 1.89
N VAL A 76 -3.30 14.57 1.97
CA VAL A 76 -2.16 13.70 2.25
C VAL A 76 -2.16 12.53 1.30
N LEU A 77 -1.12 12.44 0.45
CA LEU A 77 -0.88 11.26 -0.38
C LEU A 77 -0.04 10.24 0.39
N VAL A 78 -0.61 9.07 0.63
CA VAL A 78 0.12 7.90 1.13
C VAL A 78 0.52 7.03 -0.05
N VAL A 79 1.83 6.77 -0.15
CA VAL A 79 2.42 5.85 -1.11
C VAL A 79 3.25 4.78 -0.40
N ASP A 80 3.15 3.55 -0.90
CA ASP A 80 4.04 2.45 -0.50
C ASP A 80 5.46 2.74 -0.98
N ASP A 81 6.45 2.36 -0.17
CA ASP A 81 7.87 2.50 -0.50
C ASP A 81 8.30 1.63 -1.71
N SER A 82 7.46 0.67 -2.09
CA SER A 82 7.57 -0.17 -3.29
C SER A 82 6.95 0.44 -4.56
N CYS A 83 6.48 1.68 -4.50
CA CYS A 83 6.03 2.42 -5.66
C CYS A 83 7.18 3.21 -6.31
N CYS A 84 7.10 3.39 -7.63
CA CYS A 84 8.01 4.23 -8.41
C CYS A 84 7.18 5.15 -9.32
N VAL A 85 7.36 6.47 -9.16
CA VAL A 85 6.62 7.49 -9.91
C VAL A 85 7.42 7.94 -11.14
N LYS A 86 6.76 8.06 -12.31
CA LYS A 86 7.38 8.61 -13.52
C LYS A 86 7.65 10.11 -13.35
N HIS A 87 8.65 10.59 -14.06
CA HIS A 87 9.07 11.99 -14.00
C HIS A 87 8.05 12.97 -14.59
N ASP A 88 7.16 12.50 -15.46
CA ASP A 88 6.10 13.24 -16.14
C ASP A 88 4.71 13.02 -15.50
N ALA A 89 4.62 12.19 -14.46
CA ALA A 89 3.37 11.92 -13.75
C ALA A 89 2.66 13.24 -13.37
N PRO A 90 1.35 13.39 -13.66
CA PRO A 90 0.62 14.60 -13.34
C PRO A 90 0.41 14.71 -11.83
N ASN A 91 0.03 15.89 -11.37
CA ASN A 91 -0.28 16.13 -9.97
C ASN A 91 -1.55 15.36 -9.56
N VAL A 92 -1.40 14.36 -8.68
CA VAL A 92 -2.51 13.50 -8.23
C VAL A 92 -3.56 14.27 -7.43
N PHE A 93 -3.17 15.39 -6.80
CA PHE A 93 -4.12 16.21 -6.05
C PHE A 93 -5.18 16.83 -6.96
N ASP A 94 -4.92 17.00 -8.25
CA ASP A 94 -5.86 17.61 -9.20
C ASP A 94 -6.97 16.65 -9.65
N PHE A 95 -6.89 15.36 -9.28
CA PHE A 95 -7.85 14.31 -9.68
C PHE A 95 -8.93 14.02 -8.65
N ILE A 96 -8.94 14.74 -7.53
CA ILE A 96 -9.94 14.53 -6.48
C ILE A 96 -10.67 15.81 -6.12
N GLU A 97 -11.98 15.65 -5.95
CA GLU A 97 -12.82 16.69 -5.41
C GLU A 97 -12.48 16.98 -3.94
N PRO A 98 -12.61 18.22 -3.48
CA PRO A 98 -12.49 18.55 -2.06
C PRO A 98 -13.40 17.67 -1.19
N GLY A 99 -12.85 17.08 -0.13
CA GLY A 99 -13.61 16.26 0.82
C GLY A 99 -13.83 14.80 0.41
N ALA A 100 -13.41 14.39 -0.79
CA ALA A 100 -13.41 12.98 -1.20
C ALA A 100 -12.09 12.29 -0.84
N VAL A 101 -12.11 10.95 -0.81
CA VAL A 101 -10.91 10.10 -0.72
C VAL A 101 -10.53 9.65 -2.12
N GLY A 102 -9.26 9.82 -2.50
CA GLY A 102 -8.75 9.21 -3.73
C GLY A 102 -8.31 7.77 -3.50
N LEU A 103 -8.95 6.83 -4.19
CA LEU A 103 -8.69 5.39 -4.08
C LEU A 103 -8.26 4.82 -5.44
N THR A 104 -7.43 3.78 -5.43
CA THR A 104 -7.13 3.02 -6.65
C THR A 104 -7.76 1.64 -6.57
N GLU A 105 -8.45 1.22 -7.63
CA GLU A 105 -9.18 -0.06 -7.67
C GLU A 105 -8.26 -1.27 -7.42
N THR A 106 -8.86 -2.37 -6.97
CA THR A 106 -8.25 -3.70 -6.94
C THR A 106 -9.24 -4.73 -7.48
N SER A 107 -8.81 -6.00 -7.59
CA SER A 107 -9.70 -7.08 -8.02
C SER A 107 -10.88 -7.31 -7.06
N HIS A 108 -12.04 -7.66 -7.61
CA HIS A 108 -13.23 -8.02 -6.83
C HIS A 108 -12.97 -9.22 -5.90
N ALA A 109 -12.10 -10.15 -6.33
CA ALA A 109 -11.69 -11.28 -5.49
C ALA A 109 -10.99 -10.84 -4.20
N HIS A 110 -10.19 -9.77 -4.23
CA HIS A 110 -9.59 -9.21 -3.01
C HIS A 110 -10.65 -8.54 -2.12
N ALA A 111 -11.64 -7.87 -2.71
CA ALA A 111 -12.74 -7.24 -1.98
C ALA A 111 -13.54 -8.27 -1.17
N GLU A 112 -13.94 -9.37 -1.79
CA GLU A 112 -14.73 -10.41 -1.12
C GLU A 112 -14.02 -11.05 0.08
N LEU A 113 -12.70 -11.24 -0.01
CA LEU A 113 -11.91 -11.72 1.12
C LEU A 113 -11.97 -10.76 2.31
N SER A 114 -11.94 -9.46 2.04
CA SER A 114 -12.05 -8.42 3.07
C SER A 114 -13.47 -8.28 3.61
N PHE A 115 -14.48 -8.32 2.75
CA PHE A 115 -15.88 -8.22 3.14
C PHE A 115 -16.30 -9.36 4.05
N LYS A 116 -15.79 -10.56 3.82
CA LYS A 116 -16.01 -11.70 4.72
C LYS A 116 -15.52 -11.43 6.15
N GLU A 117 -14.35 -10.83 6.31
CA GLU A 117 -13.80 -10.50 7.63
C GLU A 117 -14.58 -9.35 8.29
N ILE A 118 -14.99 -8.34 7.52
CA ILE A 118 -15.85 -7.25 8.02
C ILE A 118 -17.20 -7.80 8.51
N ARG A 119 -17.87 -8.66 7.72
CA ARG A 119 -19.14 -9.30 8.12
C ARG A 119 -18.99 -10.09 9.42
N LYS A 120 -17.89 -10.84 9.56
CA LYS A 120 -17.60 -11.61 10.77
C LYS A 120 -17.44 -10.71 11.99
N TYR A 121 -16.73 -9.59 11.85
CA TYR A 121 -16.53 -8.60 12.89
C TYR A 121 -17.84 -7.95 13.33
N LEU A 122 -18.62 -7.42 12.37
CA LEU A 122 -19.91 -6.78 12.65
C LEU A 122 -20.88 -7.74 13.34
N LYS A 123 -20.97 -8.98 12.85
CA LYS A 123 -21.80 -10.03 13.46
C LYS A 123 -21.40 -10.34 14.90
N ALA A 124 -20.10 -10.43 15.19
CA ALA A 124 -19.61 -10.70 16.54
C ALA A 124 -19.97 -9.59 17.55
N ARG A 125 -20.24 -8.37 17.05
CA ARG A 125 -20.53 -7.18 17.85
C ARG A 125 -22.00 -6.78 17.84
N GLY A 126 -22.84 -7.49 17.09
CA GLY A 126 -24.25 -7.11 16.91
C GLY A 126 -24.43 -5.77 16.19
N GLU A 127 -23.44 -5.35 15.40
CA GLU A 127 -23.46 -4.10 14.66
C GLU A 127 -24.14 -4.29 13.29
N PRO A 128 -24.82 -3.25 12.77
CA PRO A 128 -25.47 -3.32 11.46
C PRO A 128 -24.45 -3.51 10.33
N GLU A 129 -24.90 -4.13 9.24
CA GLU A 129 -24.06 -4.24 8.04
C GLU A 129 -23.77 -2.86 7.43
N ILE A 130 -22.60 -2.75 6.81
CA ILE A 130 -22.20 -1.60 5.99
C ILE A 130 -22.37 -1.92 4.50
N PRO A 131 -22.39 -0.91 3.61
CA PRO A 131 -22.35 -1.16 2.17
C PRO A 131 -21.10 -1.96 1.76
N TYR A 132 -21.30 -3.01 0.95
CA TYR A 132 -20.24 -3.80 0.33
C TYR A 132 -20.22 -3.52 -1.16
N THR A 133 -19.39 -2.56 -1.57
CA THR A 133 -19.26 -2.13 -2.97
C THR A 133 -17.85 -2.51 -3.43
N PRO A 134 -17.69 -3.61 -4.19
CA PRO A 134 -16.38 -4.07 -4.67
C PRO A 134 -15.58 -2.98 -5.39
N GLU A 135 -16.25 -2.09 -6.11
CA GLU A 135 -15.68 -0.96 -6.85
C GLU A 135 -15.06 0.09 -5.91
N HIS A 136 -15.54 0.15 -4.67
CA HIS A 136 -14.99 1.02 -3.61
C HIS A 136 -13.90 0.34 -2.78
N TYR A 137 -13.60 -0.94 -3.03
CA TYR A 137 -12.50 -1.63 -2.37
C TYR A 137 -11.19 -1.39 -3.13
N MET A 138 -10.14 -1.02 -2.40
CA MET A 138 -8.95 -0.40 -2.98
C MET A 138 -7.65 -1.16 -2.74
N ASN A 139 -6.73 -1.02 -3.68
CA ASN A 139 -5.31 -1.20 -3.40
C ASN A 139 -4.79 0.06 -2.71
N SER A 140 -4.36 -0.06 -1.46
CA SER A 140 -3.89 1.10 -0.70
C SER A 140 -2.41 1.46 -0.93
N GLY A 141 -1.80 1.00 -2.02
CA GLY A 141 -0.41 1.31 -2.36
C GLY A 141 -0.22 2.77 -2.75
N VAL A 142 -1.27 3.38 -3.31
CA VAL A 142 -1.38 4.82 -3.56
C VAL A 142 -2.77 5.22 -3.13
N MET A 143 -2.85 6.10 -2.13
CA MET A 143 -4.11 6.52 -1.53
C MET A 143 -4.05 7.96 -1.09
N LEU A 144 -5.09 8.72 -1.42
CA LEU A 144 -5.14 10.15 -1.16
C LEU A 144 -6.22 10.46 -0.12
N TYR A 145 -5.78 11.02 1.01
CA TYR A 145 -6.63 11.44 2.11
C TYR A 145 -6.85 12.96 2.06
N THR A 146 -8.01 13.41 2.51
CA THR A 146 -8.37 14.84 2.60
C THR A 146 -8.92 15.16 3.97
N ARG A 147 -8.87 16.43 4.38
CA ARG A 147 -9.24 16.84 5.74
C ARG A 147 -10.65 16.37 6.16
N GLY A 148 -11.60 16.31 5.23
CA GLY A 148 -12.98 15.90 5.50
C GLY A 148 -13.17 14.49 6.06
N MET A 149 -12.14 13.62 5.99
CA MET A 149 -12.21 12.25 6.52
C MET A 149 -11.42 12.05 7.81
N ALA A 150 -10.74 13.07 8.33
CA ALA A 150 -9.85 12.93 9.49
C ALA A 150 -10.57 12.23 10.66
N ASP A 151 -11.81 12.63 10.97
CA ASP A 151 -12.61 12.01 12.02
C ASP A 151 -12.89 10.52 11.77
N ALA A 152 -13.05 10.11 10.52
CA ALA A 152 -13.32 8.72 10.14
C ALA A 152 -12.11 7.81 10.38
N ILE A 153 -10.90 8.36 10.30
CA ILE A 153 -9.63 7.66 10.53
C ILE A 153 -8.93 8.07 11.83
N SER A 154 -9.69 8.61 12.78
CA SER A 154 -9.19 8.99 14.11
C SER A 154 -8.57 7.81 14.87
N PRO A 155 -7.63 8.05 15.80
CA PRO A 155 -6.98 7.01 16.59
C PRO A 155 -7.97 6.13 17.34
N GLU A 156 -9.04 6.73 17.89
CA GLU A 156 -10.09 6.03 18.61
C GLU A 156 -10.81 5.04 17.70
N ARG A 157 -11.12 5.45 16.46
CA ARG A 157 -11.76 4.58 15.46
C ARG A 157 -10.82 3.50 14.96
N ILE A 158 -9.55 3.82 14.70
CA ILE A 158 -8.53 2.84 14.33
C ILE A 158 -8.40 1.78 15.44
N LEU A 159 -8.34 2.21 16.70
CA LEU A 159 -8.22 1.33 17.85
C LEU A 159 -9.46 0.46 18.06
N ALA A 160 -10.66 1.00 17.87
CA ALA A 160 -11.92 0.27 17.94
C ALA A 160 -12.05 -0.78 16.82
N ALA A 161 -11.55 -0.45 15.63
CA ALA A 161 -11.59 -1.31 14.43
C ALA A 161 -10.34 -2.18 14.26
N ARG A 162 -9.43 -2.24 15.25
CA ARG A 162 -8.12 -2.94 15.14
C ARG A 162 -8.22 -4.41 14.73
N GLU A 163 -9.35 -5.06 14.96
CA GLU A 163 -9.58 -6.45 14.51
C GLU A 163 -9.54 -6.59 12.97
N MET A 164 -9.80 -5.51 12.22
CA MET A 164 -9.65 -5.49 10.76
C MET A 164 -8.21 -5.75 10.32
N LEU A 165 -7.22 -5.51 11.19
CA LEU A 165 -5.81 -5.74 10.89
C LEU A 165 -5.44 -7.23 10.80
N PHE A 166 -6.33 -8.13 11.19
CA PHE A 166 -6.15 -9.58 11.04
C PHE A 166 -6.59 -10.10 9.66
N ALA A 167 -7.16 -9.25 8.81
CA ALA A 167 -7.53 -9.61 7.44
C ALA A 167 -6.30 -9.89 6.54
N ALA A 168 -6.54 -10.45 5.35
CA ALA A 168 -5.49 -10.72 4.37
C ALA A 168 -4.79 -9.45 3.86
N TYR A 169 -5.51 -8.32 3.88
CA TYR A 169 -5.07 -7.00 3.44
C TYR A 169 -5.33 -5.92 4.52
N PRO A 170 -4.58 -5.95 5.64
CA PRO A 170 -4.94 -5.24 6.88
C PRO A 170 -5.33 -3.77 6.71
N HIS A 171 -4.48 -2.97 6.06
CA HIS A 171 -4.74 -1.54 5.86
C HIS A 171 -5.92 -1.27 4.91
N GLN A 172 -6.06 -2.09 3.85
CA GLN A 172 -7.15 -1.94 2.88
C GLN A 172 -8.49 -2.26 3.55
N THR A 173 -8.57 -3.37 4.30
CA THR A 173 -9.77 -3.78 5.03
C THR A 173 -10.15 -2.78 6.12
N LEU A 174 -9.19 -2.35 6.95
CA LEU A 174 -9.41 -1.36 8.00
C LEU A 174 -9.95 -0.05 7.41
N THR A 175 -9.26 0.49 6.41
CA THR A 175 -9.62 1.79 5.85
C THR A 175 -10.95 1.73 5.10
N TYR A 176 -11.24 0.63 4.39
CA TYR A 176 -12.55 0.43 3.75
C TYR A 176 -13.67 0.48 4.79
N TYR A 177 -13.50 -0.26 5.90
CA TYR A 177 -14.47 -0.29 6.98
C TYR A 177 -14.70 1.10 7.59
N LEU A 178 -13.62 1.82 7.91
CA LEU A 178 -13.68 3.15 8.51
C LEU A 178 -14.42 4.16 7.63
N LEU A 179 -14.03 4.24 6.35
CA LEU A 179 -14.60 5.21 5.40
C LEU A 179 -16.08 4.92 5.09
N ASN A 180 -16.43 3.65 4.87
CA ASN A 180 -17.83 3.27 4.59
C ASN A 180 -18.73 3.44 5.82
N SER A 181 -18.23 3.13 7.02
CA SER A 181 -19.00 3.34 8.26
C SER A 181 -19.28 4.81 8.52
N ALA A 182 -18.35 5.69 8.13
CA ALA A 182 -18.51 7.14 8.22
C ALA A 182 -19.17 7.78 6.98
N LYS A 183 -19.54 6.98 5.97
CA LYS A 183 -20.14 7.44 4.70
C LYS A 183 -19.31 8.52 4.00
N VAL A 184 -17.99 8.37 4.03
CA VAL A 184 -17.07 9.31 3.38
C VAL A 184 -17.21 9.19 1.85
N PRO A 185 -17.36 10.29 1.09
CA PRO A 185 -17.34 10.26 -0.36
C PRO A 185 -16.02 9.70 -0.92
N LEU A 186 -16.12 8.81 -1.89
CA LEU A 186 -14.97 8.13 -2.50
C LEU A 186 -14.85 8.52 -3.98
N THR A 187 -13.63 8.75 -4.43
CA THR A 187 -13.29 9.02 -5.83
C THR A 187 -12.27 7.99 -6.29
N ILE A 188 -12.54 7.35 -7.42
CA ILE A 188 -11.60 6.42 -8.03
C ILE A 188 -10.59 7.19 -8.86
N LEU A 189 -9.32 7.11 -8.46
CA LEU A 189 -8.19 7.65 -9.21
C LEU A 189 -7.98 6.83 -10.51
N PRO A 190 -7.46 7.46 -11.57
CA PRO A 190 -7.04 6.74 -12.76
C PRO A 190 -6.11 5.56 -12.42
N LYS A 191 -6.30 4.40 -13.07
CA LYS A 191 -5.48 3.20 -12.89
C LYS A 191 -3.99 3.45 -13.09
N ALA A 192 -3.66 4.47 -13.88
CA ALA A 192 -2.34 5.03 -14.08
C ALA A 192 -1.56 5.28 -12.77
N PHE A 193 -2.24 5.67 -11.68
CA PHE A 193 -1.60 5.99 -10.40
C PHE A 193 -1.29 4.77 -9.52
N ASN A 194 -1.63 3.54 -9.93
CA ASN A 194 -1.27 2.33 -9.18
C ASN A 194 -1.31 1.10 -10.08
N ARG A 195 -0.35 1.01 -11.01
CA ARG A 195 -0.27 -0.08 -11.98
C ARG A 195 0.90 -1.01 -11.68
N LEU A 196 0.72 -2.30 -11.90
CA LEU A 196 1.85 -3.24 -11.82
C LEU A 196 2.85 -2.93 -12.96
N PRO A 197 4.18 -2.96 -12.71
CA PRO A 197 5.12 -2.98 -13.81
C PRO A 197 4.89 -4.25 -14.64
N ALA A 198 5.09 -4.15 -15.96
CA ALA A 198 4.85 -5.25 -16.90
C ALA A 198 3.43 -5.88 -16.77
N SER A 199 2.40 -5.05 -16.52
CA SER A 199 1.02 -5.53 -16.34
C SER A 199 0.42 -6.25 -17.56
N THR A 200 1.07 -6.15 -18.72
CA THR A 200 0.70 -6.84 -19.96
C THR A 200 1.09 -8.32 -19.95
N LEU A 201 1.99 -8.74 -19.05
CA LEU A 201 2.41 -10.13 -18.92
C LEU A 201 1.44 -10.95 -18.06
N PRO A 202 1.31 -12.27 -18.33
CA PRO A 202 0.60 -13.19 -17.45
C PRO A 202 1.16 -13.20 -16.01
N ALA A 203 0.29 -13.48 -15.03
CA ALA A 203 0.63 -13.46 -13.61
C ALA A 203 1.83 -14.32 -13.20
N GLY A 204 2.05 -15.45 -13.88
CA GLY A 204 3.17 -16.34 -13.61
C GLY A 204 4.52 -15.79 -14.08
N GLU A 205 4.53 -14.88 -15.06
CA GLU A 205 5.74 -14.40 -15.71
C GLU A 205 6.38 -13.22 -14.97
N TRP A 206 5.57 -12.30 -14.44
CA TRP A 206 6.12 -11.16 -13.72
C TRP A 206 6.49 -11.46 -12.26
N ALA A 207 6.02 -12.56 -11.66
CA ALA A 207 6.24 -12.86 -10.24
C ALA A 207 7.73 -13.01 -9.87
N ASP A 208 8.54 -13.57 -10.77
CA ASP A 208 9.98 -13.81 -10.59
C ASP A 208 10.87 -12.78 -11.34
N MET A 209 10.25 -11.74 -11.91
CA MET A 209 10.93 -10.69 -12.66
C MET A 209 11.93 -9.91 -11.80
N THR A 210 13.13 -9.71 -12.34
CA THR A 210 14.18 -8.86 -11.75
C THR A 210 14.33 -7.52 -12.47
N ASP A 211 13.79 -7.41 -13.68
CA ASP A 211 13.85 -6.20 -14.50
C ASP A 211 12.56 -6.04 -15.30
N ALA A 212 11.87 -4.92 -15.10
CA ALA A 212 10.66 -4.55 -15.83
C ALA A 212 10.92 -3.52 -16.93
N THR A 213 12.13 -2.97 -17.03
CA THR A 213 12.45 -1.88 -17.95
C THR A 213 12.10 -2.16 -19.42
N PRO A 214 12.22 -3.39 -19.96
CA PRO A 214 11.81 -3.67 -21.34
C PRO A 214 10.31 -3.56 -21.61
N TYR A 215 9.49 -3.55 -20.55
CA TYR A 215 8.03 -3.49 -20.63
C TYR A 215 7.47 -2.11 -20.26
N LEU A 216 8.35 -1.14 -19.99
CA LEU A 216 7.97 0.24 -19.77
C LEU A 216 7.95 0.94 -21.13
N SER A 217 6.90 1.70 -21.40
CA SER A 217 6.87 2.63 -22.52
C SER A 217 6.78 4.04 -21.98
N ASP A 218 7.51 4.97 -22.57
CA ASP A 218 7.32 6.40 -22.25
C ASP A 218 5.89 6.82 -22.61
N ASP A 219 5.30 6.22 -23.65
CA ASP A 219 3.92 6.40 -24.10
C ASP A 219 2.89 5.57 -23.31
N ASP A 220 3.32 4.81 -22.28
CA ASP A 220 2.34 4.13 -21.45
C ASP A 220 1.53 5.12 -20.62
N ASP A 221 0.26 4.79 -20.41
CA ASP A 221 -0.67 5.55 -19.58
C ASP A 221 -0.39 5.33 -18.08
N THR A 222 0.79 4.88 -17.69
CA THR A 222 1.16 4.68 -16.29
C THR A 222 1.77 5.95 -15.73
N TYR A 223 1.47 6.29 -14.48
CA TYR A 223 2.11 7.39 -13.74
C TYR A 223 2.89 6.90 -12.54
N ILE A 224 2.37 5.88 -11.85
CA ILE A 224 3.03 5.24 -10.71
C ILE A 224 2.97 3.73 -10.88
N TYR A 225 4.15 3.11 -10.95
CA TYR A 225 4.29 1.67 -10.90
C TYR A 225 4.31 1.19 -9.45
N HIS A 226 3.61 0.10 -9.16
CA HIS A 226 3.56 -0.50 -7.84
C HIS A 226 4.06 -1.95 -7.89
N VAL A 227 5.24 -2.18 -7.31
CA VAL A 227 5.82 -3.52 -7.18
C VAL A 227 5.25 -4.21 -5.93
N THR A 228 4.03 -4.73 -6.06
CA THR A 228 3.28 -5.33 -4.95
C THR A 228 3.99 -6.55 -4.34
N GLY A 229 3.51 -7.01 -3.18
CA GLY A 229 4.03 -8.22 -2.51
C GLY A 229 3.84 -9.54 -3.27
N ALA A 230 3.27 -9.53 -4.48
CA ALA A 230 3.24 -10.70 -5.36
C ALA A 230 4.55 -10.90 -6.14
N PHE A 231 5.36 -9.86 -6.30
CA PHE A 231 6.73 -9.98 -6.83
C PHE A 231 7.65 -10.58 -5.77
N LYS A 232 8.44 -11.59 -6.15
CA LYS A 232 9.36 -12.29 -5.24
C LYS A 232 10.73 -11.60 -5.15
N ARG A 233 11.16 -10.92 -6.21
CA ARG A 233 12.49 -10.29 -6.36
C ARG A 233 12.45 -8.77 -6.19
N ARG A 234 11.64 -8.28 -5.25
CA ARG A 234 11.40 -6.84 -5.01
C ARG A 234 12.68 -6.06 -4.66
N ASP A 235 13.59 -6.72 -3.96
CA ASP A 235 14.92 -6.22 -3.60
C ASP A 235 15.79 -5.85 -4.80
N VAL A 236 15.55 -6.46 -5.96
CA VAL A 236 16.25 -6.18 -7.22
C VAL A 236 15.40 -5.33 -8.15
N LEU A 237 14.11 -5.69 -8.29
CA LEU A 237 13.21 -5.08 -9.26
C LEU A 237 12.89 -3.62 -8.94
N ILE A 238 12.59 -3.29 -7.67
CA ILE A 238 12.23 -1.91 -7.29
C ILE A 238 13.42 -0.97 -7.54
N PRO A 239 14.65 -1.28 -7.11
CA PRO A 239 15.78 -0.43 -7.44
C PRO A 239 16.05 -0.27 -8.92
N SER A 240 16.02 -1.36 -9.70
CA SER A 240 16.23 -1.30 -11.15
C SER A 240 15.24 -0.34 -11.81
N LEU A 241 13.96 -0.49 -11.48
CA LEU A 241 12.89 0.37 -11.97
C LEU A 241 13.08 1.82 -11.54
N ALA A 242 13.38 2.07 -10.26
CA ALA A 242 13.53 3.42 -9.75
C ALA A 242 14.72 4.16 -10.39
N LEU A 243 15.86 3.48 -10.54
CA LEU A 243 17.05 4.03 -11.18
C LEU A 243 16.82 4.30 -12.66
N HIS A 244 16.11 3.41 -13.37
CA HIS A 244 15.73 3.64 -14.77
C HIS A 244 14.89 4.91 -14.93
N LEU A 245 13.86 5.08 -14.10
CA LEU A 245 12.99 6.25 -14.14
C LEU A 245 13.73 7.53 -13.76
N LEU A 246 14.64 7.47 -12.79
CA LEU A 246 15.46 8.60 -12.37
C LEU A 246 16.44 9.03 -13.47
N ALA A 247 17.04 8.06 -14.17
CA ALA A 247 18.01 8.33 -15.24
C ALA A 247 17.38 9.08 -16.43
N LYS A 248 16.05 9.07 -16.58
CA LYS A 248 15.34 9.85 -17.61
C LYS A 248 15.44 11.36 -17.39
N THR A 249 15.59 11.81 -16.14
CA THR A 249 15.71 13.24 -15.80
C THR A 249 17.07 13.63 -15.26
N ASP A 250 17.76 12.70 -14.60
CA ASP A 250 19.03 12.95 -13.93
C ASP A 250 19.93 11.69 -13.99
N PRO A 251 20.59 11.45 -15.14
CA PRO A 251 21.46 10.28 -15.33
C PRO A 251 22.61 10.21 -14.31
N GLU A 252 23.19 11.36 -13.96
CA GLU A 252 24.34 11.43 -13.05
C GLU A 252 23.92 11.05 -11.62
N ARG A 253 22.79 11.56 -11.11
CA ARG A 253 22.26 11.17 -9.81
C ARG A 253 21.85 9.69 -9.78
N ALA A 254 21.27 9.18 -10.86
CA ALA A 254 20.96 7.75 -10.97
C ALA A 254 22.23 6.90 -10.87
N GLN A 255 23.29 7.26 -11.60
CA GLN A 255 24.58 6.56 -11.54
C GLN A 255 25.21 6.63 -10.15
N ALA A 256 25.21 7.82 -9.52
CA ALA A 256 25.75 8.02 -8.18
C ALA A 256 25.00 7.20 -7.11
N LEU A 257 23.67 7.15 -7.19
CA LEU A 257 22.86 6.33 -6.29
C LEU A 257 23.13 4.84 -6.50
N ALA A 258 23.17 4.37 -7.75
CA ALA A 258 23.47 2.99 -8.10
C ALA A 258 24.81 2.52 -7.51
N ALA A 259 25.85 3.37 -7.56
CA ALA A 259 27.18 3.07 -7.01
C ALA A 259 27.20 2.87 -5.48
N THR A 260 26.16 3.35 -4.77
CA THR A 260 26.05 3.23 -3.31
C THR A 260 25.05 2.15 -2.87
N MET A 261 24.40 1.47 -3.80
CA MET A 261 23.46 0.40 -3.47
C MET A 261 24.22 -0.88 -3.08
N PRO A 262 23.76 -1.60 -2.05
CA PRO A 262 24.31 -2.91 -1.77
C PRO A 262 24.11 -3.83 -2.99
N PRO A 263 25.05 -4.74 -3.28
CA PRO A 263 24.86 -5.71 -4.34
C PRO A 263 23.57 -6.50 -4.06
N PRO A 264 22.80 -6.84 -5.11
CA PRO A 264 21.55 -7.58 -4.94
C PRO A 264 21.85 -8.88 -4.19
N THR A 265 21.20 -9.08 -3.05
CA THR A 265 21.31 -10.31 -2.27
C THR A 265 20.77 -11.47 -3.12
N SER A 266 21.65 -12.39 -3.51
CA SER A 266 21.27 -13.61 -4.24
C SER A 266 20.49 -14.60 -3.36
N ALA A 267 20.49 -14.41 -2.05
CA ALA A 267 19.70 -15.19 -1.12
C ALA A 267 18.25 -14.74 -1.21
N ALA A 268 17.38 -15.62 -1.73
CA ALA A 268 15.95 -15.49 -1.52
C ALA A 268 15.71 -15.26 -0.02
N PRO A 269 14.87 -14.28 0.38
CA PRO A 269 14.48 -14.17 1.78
C PRO A 269 13.97 -15.54 2.23
N ALA A 270 14.42 -15.99 3.40
CA ALA A 270 13.97 -17.26 3.97
C ALA A 270 12.45 -17.32 3.82
N PRO A 271 11.88 -18.41 3.27
CA PRO A 271 10.45 -18.49 3.08
C PRO A 271 9.80 -18.23 4.42
N VAL A 272 9.06 -17.11 4.51
CA VAL A 272 8.11 -16.92 5.59
C VAL A 272 7.18 -18.11 5.44
N GLU A 273 7.26 -19.07 6.36
CA GLU A 273 6.36 -20.22 6.40
C GLU A 273 4.93 -19.70 6.49
N ARG A 274 4.31 -19.45 5.34
CA ARG A 274 2.87 -19.33 5.25
C ARG A 274 2.35 -20.70 5.67
N PRO A 275 1.48 -20.83 6.69
CA PRO A 275 0.82 -22.09 6.97
C PRO A 275 0.15 -22.57 5.68
N GLY A 276 0.78 -23.54 5.03
CA GLY A 276 0.50 -23.86 3.65
C GLY A 276 -0.94 -24.30 3.48
N ILE A 277 -1.54 -23.91 2.36
CA ILE A 277 -2.79 -24.45 1.82
C ILE A 277 -2.77 -26.00 1.86
N ALA A 278 -1.59 -26.61 1.75
CA ALA A 278 -1.34 -28.04 1.95
C ALA A 278 -1.81 -28.59 3.32
N ARG A 279 -1.66 -27.85 4.43
CA ARG A 279 -2.22 -28.27 5.74
C ARG A 279 -3.75 -28.23 5.77
N ARG A 280 -4.38 -27.31 5.02
CA ARG A 280 -5.85 -27.27 4.86
C ARG A 280 -6.37 -28.42 3.98
N ILE A 281 -5.65 -28.76 2.91
CA ILE A 281 -5.99 -29.90 2.04
C ILE A 281 -5.81 -31.22 2.79
N ALA A 282 -4.71 -31.40 3.52
CA ALA A 282 -4.47 -32.60 4.33
C ALA A 282 -5.50 -32.77 5.45
N ARG A 283 -5.96 -31.68 6.07
CA ARG A 283 -7.03 -31.73 7.09
C ARG A 283 -8.39 -32.07 6.50
N LYS A 284 -8.68 -31.59 5.28
CA LYS A 284 -9.95 -31.86 4.56
C LYS A 284 -9.99 -33.27 3.96
N LEU A 285 -8.84 -33.84 3.58
CA LEU A 285 -8.73 -35.23 3.15
C LEU A 285 -8.86 -36.21 4.32
N ARG A 286 -8.32 -35.89 5.51
CA ARG A 286 -8.50 -36.75 6.70
C ARG A 286 -9.94 -36.76 7.23
N SER A 287 -10.73 -35.71 7.00
CA SER A 287 -12.15 -35.69 7.38
C SER A 287 -13.08 -36.38 6.38
N LEU A 288 -12.56 -36.86 5.24
CA LEU A 288 -13.33 -37.57 4.21
C LEU A 288 -13.05 -39.08 4.20
N VAL A 289 -12.11 -39.56 5.02
CA VAL A 289 -11.75 -40.99 5.16
C VAL A 289 -11.98 -41.46 6.61
N GLY A 290 -12.90 -40.79 7.32
CA GLY A 290 -13.43 -41.23 8.62
C GLY A 290 -14.86 -41.69 8.45
#